data_AF-A0A395M820-F1
#
_entry.id   AF-A0A395M820-F1
#
_cell.length_a   1.000
_cell.length_b   1.000
_cell.length_c   1.000
_cell.angle_alpha   90.00
_cell.angle_beta   90.00
_cell.angle_gamma   90.00
#
_symmetry.space_group_name_H-M   'P 1'
#
loop_
_entity.id
_entity.type
_entity.pdbx_description
1 polymer ?
#
loop_
_entity_poly.entity_id
_entity_poly.type
_entity_poly.pdbx_seq_one_letter_code
_entity_poly.pdbx_strand_id
1 'polypeptide(L)'
;MAFTDLAIYLLGIGCIIRSIMAFTNPQAEYAINGLKHNVTHKDDSSSGPIYMLGLWELIIGILLVVSQGTGAKDGVTILLVLMGFYKTGVAVLLSRIGDDDKMTKVLANLGTAFMLFVGALSM
;
A
#
# COMPACT_ATOMS: atom_id res chain seq x y z
N MET A 1 5.53 -22.32 11.64
CA MET A 1 4.83 -21.37 10.76
C MET A 1 5.39 -21.52 9.38
N ALA A 2 4.53 -21.66 8.37
CA ALA A 2 4.99 -21.67 6.99
C ALA A 2 5.58 -20.28 6.66
N PHE A 3 6.56 -20.21 5.75
CA PHE A 3 7.16 -18.95 5.31
C PHE A 3 6.10 -17.93 4.87
N THR A 4 5.02 -18.40 4.25
CA THR A 4 3.87 -17.59 3.81
C THR A 4 3.14 -16.92 4.98
N ASP A 5 2.95 -17.62 6.10
CA ASP A 5 2.31 -17.05 7.29
C ASP A 5 3.12 -15.89 7.85
N LEU A 6 4.44 -16.06 7.91
CA LEU A 6 5.36 -15.01 8.36
C LEU A 6 5.34 -13.82 7.40
N ALA A 7 5.32 -14.07 6.09
CA ALA A 7 5.25 -13.01 5.08
C ALA A 7 3.96 -12.18 5.21
N ILE A 8 2.82 -12.80 5.49
CA ILE A 8 1.53 -12.10 5.69
C ILE A 8 1.57 -11.24 6.96
N TYR A 9 2.13 -11.76 8.06
CA TYR A 9 2.31 -10.95 9.27
C TYR A 9 3.23 -9.75 9.04
N LEU A 10 4.36 -9.96 8.37
CA LEU A 10 5.29 -8.89 8.03
C LEU A 10 4.67 -7.85 7.10
N LEU A 11 3.85 -8.29 6.13
CA LEU A 11 3.08 -7.40 5.26
C LEU A 11 2.12 -6.54 6.08
N GLY A 12 1.33 -7.15 6.97
CA GLY A 12 0.38 -6.42 7.82
C GLY A 12 1.07 -5.43 8.76
N ILE A 13 2.17 -5.82 9.39
CA ILE A 13 2.99 -4.93 10.22
C ILE A 13 3.59 -3.79 9.38
N GLY A 14 4.09 -4.09 8.18
CA GLY A 14 4.63 -3.10 7.26
C GLY A 14 3.61 -2.03 6.87
N CYS A 15 2.35 -2.41 6.61
CA CYS A 15 1.25 -1.48 6.38
C CYS A 15 1.01 -0.56 7.58
N ILE A 16 1.01 -1.10 8.80
CA ILE A 16 0.85 -0.29 10.03
C ILE A 16 2.00 0.71 10.18
N ILE A 17 3.25 0.29 9.96
CA ILE A 17 4.41 1.20 10.03
C ILE A 17 4.29 2.32 8.99
N ARG A 18 3.88 1.98 7.76
CA ARG A 18 3.67 2.96 6.69
C ARG A 18 2.57 3.97 7.03
N SER A 19 1.51 3.51 7.68
CA SER A 19 0.46 4.38 8.21
C SER A 19 0.98 5.41 9.20
N ILE A 20 1.80 4.98 10.18
CA ILE A 20 2.41 5.87 11.16
C ILE A 20 3.31 6.91 10.46
N MET A 21 4.08 6.49 9.46
CA MET A 21 4.91 7.43 8.68
C MET A 21 4.07 8.44 7.90
N ALA A 22 2.94 8.02 7.31
CA ALA A 22 2.03 8.91 6.60
C ALA A 22 1.42 9.99 7.54
N PHE A 23 1.11 9.64 8.79
CA PHE A 23 0.57 10.59 9.76
C PHE A 23 1.64 11.49 10.40
N THR A 24 2.88 11.01 10.54
CA THR A 24 3.96 11.74 11.23
C THR A 24 4.84 12.57 10.29
N ASN A 25 5.02 12.14 9.03
CA ASN A 25 5.83 12.83 8.04
C ASN A 25 5.21 12.71 6.63
N PRO A 26 4.07 13.38 6.36
CA PRO A 26 3.36 13.28 5.09
C PRO A 26 4.18 13.77 3.89
N GLN A 27 5.09 14.74 4.11
CA GLN A 27 5.95 15.29 3.05
C GLN A 27 6.96 14.25 2.53
N ALA A 28 7.57 13.47 3.41
CA ALA A 28 8.44 12.37 3.01
C ALA A 28 7.66 11.30 2.23
N GLU A 29 6.43 11.00 2.64
CA GLU A 29 5.59 10.01 1.98
C GLU A 29 5.13 10.45 0.58
N TYR A 30 4.85 11.75 0.37
CA TYR A 30 4.62 12.32 -0.96
C TYR A 30 5.82 12.10 -1.90
N ALA A 31 7.05 12.37 -1.40
CA ALA A 31 8.27 12.20 -2.19
C ALA A 31 8.53 10.72 -2.56
N ILE A 32 8.36 9.81 -1.60
CA ILE A 32 8.49 8.36 -1.81
C ILE A 32 7.51 7.90 -2.91
N ASN A 33 6.25 8.32 -2.82
CA ASN A 33 5.22 7.94 -3.78
C ASN A 33 5.34 8.66 -5.14
N GLY A 34 6.27 9.61 -5.29
CA GLY A 34 6.53 10.30 -6.57
C GLY A 34 5.43 11.27 -6.97
N LEU A 35 4.68 11.77 -6.00
CA LEU A 35 3.69 12.81 -6.20
C LEU A 35 4.42 14.16 -6.09
N LYS A 36 4.39 14.95 -7.17
CA LYS A 36 5.00 16.30 -7.19
C LYS A 36 4.42 17.14 -6.06
N HIS A 37 5.31 17.74 -5.25
CA HIS A 37 4.97 18.67 -4.17
C HIS A 37 4.16 19.90 -4.64
N ASN A 38 4.12 20.15 -5.95
CA ASN A 38 3.45 21.30 -6.56
C ASN A 38 1.91 21.27 -6.45
N VAL A 39 1.32 20.24 -5.86
CA VAL A 39 -0.14 20.17 -5.61
C VAL A 39 -0.53 20.82 -4.28
N THR A 40 0.42 21.10 -3.38
CA THR A 40 0.14 21.81 -2.13
C THR A 40 1.31 22.70 -1.75
N HIS A 41 1.05 24.01 -1.72
CA HIS A 41 1.95 24.99 -1.13
C HIS A 41 2.35 24.56 0.29
N LYS A 42 3.50 25.01 0.77
CA LYS A 42 4.00 24.70 2.14
C LYS A 42 3.01 25.12 3.25
N ASP A 43 2.07 25.99 2.92
CA ASP A 43 0.97 26.50 3.77
C ASP A 43 -0.39 25.85 3.49
N ASP A 44 -0.46 24.90 2.55
CA ASP A 44 -1.70 24.28 2.12
C ASP A 44 -1.99 23.04 2.97
N SER A 45 -2.91 23.22 3.92
CA SER A 45 -3.36 22.26 4.94
C SER A 45 -3.92 20.92 4.42
N SER A 46 -3.88 20.65 3.12
CA SER A 46 -4.49 19.48 2.51
C SER A 46 -3.50 18.33 2.33
N SER A 47 -2.98 17.79 3.44
CA SER A 47 -2.35 16.44 3.44
C SER A 47 -3.38 15.31 3.38
N GLY A 48 -4.65 15.63 3.08
CA GLY A 48 -5.79 14.71 3.05
C GLY A 48 -5.54 13.42 2.26
N PRO A 49 -4.98 13.47 1.03
CA PRO A 49 -4.68 12.26 0.27
C PRO A 49 -3.69 11.31 0.97
N ILE A 50 -2.65 11.85 1.62
CA ILE A 50 -1.68 11.03 2.35
C ILE A 50 -2.27 10.48 3.65
N TYR A 51 -3.12 11.25 4.34
CA TYR A 51 -3.83 10.74 5.50
C TYR A 51 -4.84 9.65 5.15
N MET A 52 -5.54 9.77 4.02
CA MET A 52 -6.41 8.69 3.52
C MET A 52 -5.60 7.45 3.15
N LEU A 53 -4.42 7.61 2.55
CA LEU A 53 -3.50 6.49 2.28
C LEU A 53 -3.01 5.86 3.60
N GLY A 54 -2.62 6.67 4.58
CA GLY A 54 -2.22 6.21 5.90
C GLY A 54 -3.34 5.44 6.59
N LEU A 55 -4.59 5.92 6.52
CA LEU A 55 -5.75 5.23 7.07
C LEU A 55 -6.03 3.90 6.35
N TRP A 56 -5.93 3.87 5.02
CA TRP A 56 -6.04 2.64 4.24
C TRP A 56 -5.03 1.59 4.67
N GLU A 57 -3.74 1.98 4.76
CA GLU A 57 -2.66 1.08 5.19
C GLU A 57 -2.87 0.60 6.64
N LEU A 58 -3.39 1.45 7.53
CA LEU A 58 -3.72 1.04 8.90
C LEU A 58 -4.80 -0.04 8.93
N ILE A 59 -5.90 0.20 8.23
CA ILE A 59 -7.06 -0.69 8.19
C ILE A 59 -6.65 -2.04 7.61
N ILE A 60 -6.00 -2.04 6.43
CA ILE A 60 -5.55 -3.26 5.78
C ILE A 60 -4.52 -4.01 6.65
N GLY A 61 -3.58 -3.29 7.26
CA GLY A 61 -2.56 -3.88 8.11
C GLY A 61 -3.14 -4.60 9.34
N ILE A 62 -4.05 -3.95 10.06
CA ILE A 62 -4.74 -4.56 11.22
C ILE A 62 -5.56 -5.77 10.76
N LEU A 63 -6.36 -5.63 9.70
CA LEU A 63 -7.21 -6.71 9.20
C LEU A 63 -6.38 -7.92 8.73
N LEU A 64 -5.21 -7.70 8.12
CA LEU A 64 -4.30 -8.78 7.74
C LEU A 64 -3.75 -9.52 8.95
N VAL A 65 -3.23 -8.79 9.94
CA VAL A 65 -2.67 -9.40 11.16
C VAL A 65 -3.74 -10.18 11.93
N VAL A 66 -4.94 -9.63 12.06
CA VAL A 66 -6.05 -10.30 12.74
C VAL A 66 -6.53 -11.51 11.97
N SER A 67 -6.77 -11.39 10.65
CA SER A 67 -7.24 -12.51 9.82
C SER A 67 -6.23 -13.65 9.80
N GLN A 68 -4.93 -13.34 9.76
CA GLN A 68 -3.88 -14.35 9.86
C GLN A 68 -3.85 -14.98 11.26
N GLY A 69 -3.98 -14.19 12.33
CA GLY A 69 -3.98 -14.69 13.71
C GLY A 69 -5.18 -15.56 14.07
N THR A 70 -6.34 -15.33 13.46
CA THR A 70 -7.54 -16.15 13.65
C THR A 70 -7.59 -17.35 12.69
N GLY A 71 -6.66 -17.46 11.74
CA GLY A 71 -6.67 -18.49 10.71
C GLY A 71 -7.75 -18.29 9.63
N ALA A 72 -8.31 -17.09 9.52
CA ALA A 72 -9.34 -16.73 8.54
C ALA A 72 -8.73 -16.53 7.14
N LYS A 73 -8.39 -17.64 6.48
CA LYS A 73 -7.74 -17.68 5.16
C LYS A 73 -8.49 -16.91 4.07
N ASP A 74 -9.82 -16.99 4.06
CA ASP A 74 -10.64 -16.23 3.11
C ASP A 74 -10.49 -14.73 3.32
N GLY A 75 -10.40 -14.28 4.58
CA GLY A 75 -10.15 -12.89 4.93
C GLY A 75 -8.80 -12.41 4.43
N VAL A 76 -7.74 -13.21 4.62
CA VAL A 76 -6.41 -12.91 4.09
C VAL A 76 -6.43 -12.83 2.56
N THR A 77 -7.06 -13.80 1.90
CA THR A 77 -7.20 -13.86 0.43
C THR A 77 -7.87 -12.60 -0.12
N ILE A 78 -9.00 -12.19 0.46
CA ILE A 78 -9.73 -10.99 0.06
C ILE A 78 -8.86 -9.74 0.22
N LEU A 79 -8.15 -9.61 1.35
CA LEU A 79 -7.29 -8.47 1.61
C LEU A 79 -6.13 -8.38 0.61
N LEU A 80 -5.48 -9.51 0.30
CA LEU A 80 -4.41 -9.57 -0.71
C LEU A 80 -4.93 -9.16 -2.11
N VAL A 81 -6.13 -9.63 -2.50
CA VAL A 81 -6.78 -9.23 -3.76
C VAL A 81 -7.06 -7.73 -3.79
N LEU A 82 -7.64 -7.17 -2.71
CA LEU A 82 -7.91 -5.73 -2.60
C LEU A 82 -6.63 -4.89 -2.71
N MET A 83 -5.55 -5.31 -2.03
CA MET A 83 -4.25 -4.66 -2.14
C MET A 83 -3.69 -4.75 -3.56
N GLY A 84 -3.85 -5.89 -4.23
CA GLY A 84 -3.44 -6.08 -5.62
C GLY A 84 -4.15 -5.11 -6.58
N PHE A 85 -5.47 -4.95 -6.43
CA PHE A 85 -6.23 -3.96 -7.20
C PHE A 85 -5.81 -2.53 -6.89
N TYR A 86 -5.60 -2.21 -5.61
CA TYR A 86 -5.09 -0.90 -5.21
C TYR A 86 -3.76 -0.57 -5.90
N LYS A 87 -2.78 -1.49 -5.86
CA LYS A 87 -1.49 -1.32 -6.53
C LYS A 87 -1.61 -1.20 -8.05
N THR A 88 -2.50 -1.97 -8.66
CA THR A 88 -2.80 -1.86 -10.10
C THR A 88 -3.38 -0.48 -10.43
N GLY A 89 -4.32 0.03 -9.62
CA GLY A 89 -4.89 1.36 -9.77
C GLY A 89 -3.85 2.47 -9.65
N VAL A 90 -2.95 2.36 -8.66
CA VAL A 90 -1.81 3.29 -8.50
C VAL A 90 -0.89 3.24 -9.73
N ALA A 91 -0.59 2.06 -10.27
CA ALA A 91 0.20 1.93 -11.49
C ALA A 91 -0.46 2.63 -12.70
N VAL A 92 -1.78 2.46 -12.87
CA VAL A 92 -2.57 3.14 -13.91
C VAL A 92 -2.50 4.66 -13.73
N LEU A 93 -2.68 5.17 -12.50
CA LEU A 93 -2.58 6.59 -12.20
C LEU A 93 -1.17 7.12 -12.55
N LEU A 94 -0.11 6.49 -12.04
CA LEU A 94 1.26 6.90 -12.29
C LEU A 94 1.63 6.85 -13.78
N SER A 95 1.09 5.90 -14.55
CA SER A 95 1.33 5.86 -16.01
C SER A 95 0.80 7.11 -16.72
N ARG A 96 -0.31 7.67 -16.23
CA ARG A 96 -1.00 8.84 -16.83
C ARG A 96 -0.48 10.18 -16.31
N ILE A 97 -0.25 10.30 -15.00
CA ILE A 97 0.06 11.59 -14.34
C ILE A 97 1.41 11.63 -13.61
N GLY A 98 2.21 10.55 -13.70
CA GLY A 98 3.52 10.47 -13.04
C GLY A 98 4.60 11.31 -13.72
N ASP A 99 5.67 11.56 -12.96
CA ASP A 99 6.84 12.32 -13.39
C ASP A 99 7.75 11.58 -14.39
N ASP A 100 8.83 12.20 -14.84
CA ASP A 100 9.72 11.64 -15.88
C ASP A 100 10.34 10.28 -15.53
N ASP A 101 10.45 9.93 -14.23
CA ASP A 101 10.92 8.62 -13.74
C ASP A 101 9.78 7.67 -13.31
N LYS A 102 8.59 7.84 -13.91
CA LYS A 102 7.37 7.06 -13.57
C LYS A 102 7.47 5.58 -13.92
N MET A 103 8.25 5.19 -14.92
CA MET A 103 8.22 3.82 -15.45
C MET A 103 8.66 2.78 -14.40
N THR A 104 9.71 3.09 -13.65
CA THR A 104 10.20 2.25 -12.55
C THR A 104 9.13 2.08 -11.46
N LYS A 105 8.41 3.15 -11.11
CA LYS A 105 7.35 3.11 -10.09
C LYS A 105 6.10 2.38 -10.58
N VAL A 106 5.74 2.52 -11.85
CA VAL A 106 4.65 1.77 -12.48
C VAL A 106 4.95 0.27 -12.44
N LEU A 107 6.15 -0.14 -12.87
CA LEU A 107 6.57 -1.54 -12.86
C LEU A 107 6.64 -2.11 -11.44
N ALA A 108 7.14 -1.34 -10.47
CA ALA A 108 7.16 -1.77 -9.07
C ALA A 108 5.74 -2.03 -8.50
N ASN A 109 4.78 -1.16 -8.82
CA ASN A 109 3.39 -1.35 -8.40
C ASN A 109 2.72 -2.54 -9.10
N LEU A 110 2.95 -2.73 -10.41
CA LEU A 110 2.44 -3.90 -11.12
C LEU A 110 3.07 -5.21 -10.62
N GLY A 111 4.38 -5.21 -10.37
CA GLY A 111 5.09 -6.37 -9.80
C GLY A 111 4.56 -6.72 -8.41
N THR A 112 4.33 -5.71 -7.57
CA THR A 112 3.72 -5.90 -6.25
C THR A 112 2.29 -6.44 -6.37
N ALA A 113 1.48 -5.88 -7.28
CA ALA A 113 0.11 -6.37 -7.52
C ALA A 113 0.10 -7.85 -7.94
N PHE A 114 1.00 -8.23 -8.86
CA PHE A 114 1.15 -9.60 -9.30
C PHE A 114 1.52 -10.54 -8.13
N MET A 115 2.50 -10.17 -7.31
CA MET A 115 2.86 -10.95 -6.12
C MET A 115 1.70 -11.12 -5.15
N LEU A 116 0.90 -10.07 -4.94
CA LEU A 116 -0.28 -10.12 -4.07
C LEU A 116 -1.36 -11.04 -4.64
N PHE A 117 -1.64 -11.01 -5.95
CA PHE A 117 -2.58 -11.93 -6.57
C PHE A 117 -2.11 -13.39 -6.52
N VAL A 118 -0.82 -13.64 -6.76
CA VAL A 118 -0.23 -14.97 -6.61
C VAL A 118 -0.32 -15.45 -5.15
N GLY A 119 -0.05 -14.56 -4.20
CA GLY A 119 -0.21 -14.82 -2.78
C GLY A 119 -1.66 -15.20 -2.43
N ALA A 120 -2.64 -14.47 -2.95
CA ALA A 120 -4.05 -14.75 -2.74
C ALA A 120 -4.47 -16.12 -3.29
N LEU A 121 -3.97 -16.51 -4.47
CA LEU A 121 -4.28 -17.82 -5.08
C LEU A 121 -3.65 -19.01 -4.35
N SER A 122 -2.73 -18.77 -3.41
CA SER A 122 -1.99 -19.82 -2.69
C SER A 122 -2.40 -19.98 -1.22
N MET A 123 -3.46 -19.29 -0.78
CA MET A 123 -4.01 -19.35 0.59
C MET A 123 -4.88 -20.58 0.86
#